data_AF-A0A9W9A8L3-F1
#
_entry.id   AF-A0A9W9A8L3-F1
#
_cell.length_a   1.000
_cell.length_b   1.000
_cell.length_c   1.000
_cell.angle_alpha   90.00
_cell.angle_beta   90.00
_cell.angle_gamma   90.00
#
_symmetry.space_group_name_H-M   'P 1'
#
loop_
_entity.id
_entity.type
_entity.pdbx_description
1 polymer ?
#
loop_
_entity_poly.entity_id
_entity_poly.type
_entity_poly.pdbx_seq_one_letter_code
_entity_poly.pdbx_strand_id
1 'polypeptide(L)'
;MEAFEFEAFPEVEDVATASKFLHAYLNKTSEELFKPSLESCATSLTVDRALHNSLKAIHRERDLDALERLRVHLKRNSWRFHSLFDDVNNTIRVIESTRKIEDVVLNEFNRPVWSPLDQKPDSQVARFIRDLQIPLGSFEEVPLVILHKLGSFQHDPSLRKRLDRIFSHSHHSFLVNTSGTGKTRLLFEGLCLHWGFYLTCTFDASLLGAADFAQIVSNINYSDRWNSLLPPISDPEHASALRDNIHLVYRACSEALLTRLLVFNMYLKACLKVGFSHHQRRRWLELQIFPFDLTSAFDPFGKIKNSLSYLHLPDSVLDEAISCTLEDIQSIWDMPPGEYLYIALDEANVASTKHRWAFSDEYGRYPILKEMLRALRRRLGHLPVKFVVAGTMIPPEHFQSAIGEWDDFRWCSDTGSFDDSEAHRRYVSQFLPSELVSSVTGQTLLDRSWQWLRGRHRYTASFITVLLGSSFESPHSLLGSYIEKISNYSPHDNAEYTSGESFLFDKWHTSLGDSGLRDGWISVLEMHRAVISVLATSKGCPDCSTNERALISEDYGYFTDPDCSQIAL
;
A
#
# COMPACT_ATOMS: atom_id res chain seq x y z
N MET A 1 27.08 -34.90 31.99
CA MET A 1 27.47 -33.51 31.66
C MET A 1 26.30 -32.53 31.83
N GLU A 2 25.05 -33.00 31.80
CA GLU A 2 23.80 -32.24 31.88
C GLU A 2 23.41 -31.72 33.27
N ALA A 3 23.81 -32.40 34.36
CA ALA A 3 23.42 -31.98 35.72
C ALA A 3 24.16 -30.74 36.23
N PHE A 4 25.37 -30.47 35.72
CA PHE A 4 26.30 -29.51 36.33
C PHE A 4 25.86 -28.04 36.21
N GLU A 5 25.08 -27.68 35.19
CA GLU A 5 24.72 -26.27 34.94
C GLU A 5 23.53 -25.80 35.77
N PHE A 6 22.50 -26.63 35.92
CA PHE A 6 21.39 -26.30 36.83
C PHE A 6 21.83 -26.26 38.29
N GLU A 7 22.86 -27.02 38.66
CA GLU A 7 23.43 -27.00 40.01
C GLU A 7 24.30 -25.77 40.27
N ALA A 8 25.00 -25.26 39.24
CA ALA A 8 25.81 -24.05 39.34
C ALA A 8 24.98 -22.76 39.46
N PHE A 9 23.71 -22.81 39.04
CA PHE A 9 22.78 -21.68 39.06
C PHE A 9 21.45 -22.11 39.71
N PRO A 10 21.38 -22.26 41.05
CA PRO A 10 20.20 -22.82 41.71
C PRO A 10 18.92 -21.99 41.48
N GLU A 11 19.06 -20.69 41.24
CA GLU A 11 17.96 -19.77 40.97
C GLU A 11 18.33 -18.83 39.82
N VAL A 12 17.40 -18.60 38.89
CA VAL A 12 17.56 -17.67 37.75
C VAL A 12 16.49 -16.56 37.79
N GLU A 13 16.16 -16.08 38.99
CA GLU A 13 15.07 -15.13 39.18
C GLU A 13 15.40 -13.69 38.74
N ASP A 14 16.64 -13.26 38.92
CA ASP A 14 17.10 -11.96 38.45
C ASP A 14 17.82 -12.07 37.10
N VAL A 15 17.79 -10.99 36.32
CA VAL A 15 18.38 -10.94 34.97
C VAL A 15 19.88 -11.20 34.99
N ALA A 16 20.59 -10.80 36.05
CA ALA A 16 22.05 -10.97 36.12
C ALA A 16 22.42 -12.45 36.32
N THR A 17 21.68 -13.19 37.13
CA THR A 17 21.90 -14.63 37.30
C THR A 17 21.39 -15.43 36.10
N ALA A 18 20.21 -15.08 35.57
CA ALA A 18 19.65 -15.71 34.38
C ALA A 18 20.53 -15.54 33.14
N SER A 19 21.14 -14.36 32.95
CA SER A 19 22.07 -14.13 31.84
C SER A 19 23.36 -14.93 31.97
N LYS A 20 23.89 -15.12 33.19
CA LYS A 20 25.06 -15.98 33.42
C LYS A 20 24.76 -17.45 33.13
N PHE A 21 23.61 -17.94 33.57
CA PHE A 21 23.15 -19.30 33.26
C PHE A 21 23.04 -19.50 31.74
N LEU A 22 22.30 -18.61 31.08
CA LEU A 22 22.09 -18.67 29.63
C LEU A 22 23.41 -18.60 28.85
N HIS A 23 24.29 -17.67 29.22
CA HIS A 23 25.61 -17.51 28.60
C HIS A 23 26.49 -18.76 28.79
N ALA A 24 26.48 -19.37 29.98
CA ALA A 24 27.23 -20.60 30.24
C ALA A 24 26.72 -21.75 29.38
N TYR A 25 25.40 -21.93 29.31
CA TYR A 25 24.75 -22.97 28.50
C TYR A 25 25.07 -22.82 27.00
N LEU A 26 24.88 -21.60 26.45
CA LEU A 26 25.09 -21.34 25.03
C LEU A 26 26.54 -21.53 24.60
N ASN A 27 27.51 -21.11 25.43
CA ASN A 27 28.93 -21.24 25.10
C ASN A 27 29.45 -22.69 25.13
N LYS A 28 28.83 -23.55 25.93
CA LYS A 28 29.26 -24.95 26.05
C LYS A 28 28.61 -25.86 25.01
N THR A 29 27.38 -25.55 24.61
CA THR A 29 26.63 -26.34 23.61
C THR A 29 26.90 -25.92 22.17
N SER A 30 27.49 -24.74 21.93
CA SER A 30 27.70 -24.23 20.57
C SER A 30 28.80 -25.01 19.83
N GLU A 31 28.40 -25.80 18.84
CA GLU A 31 29.21 -26.11 17.66
C GLU A 31 29.50 -24.79 16.92
N GLU A 32 30.64 -24.20 17.30
CA GLU A 32 31.43 -23.09 16.71
C GLU A 32 30.79 -21.74 16.33
N LEU A 33 29.49 -21.59 16.07
CA LEU A 33 28.95 -20.39 15.39
C LEU A 33 28.08 -19.43 16.21
N PHE A 34 27.47 -19.84 17.34
CA PHE A 34 26.63 -18.92 18.14
C PHE A 34 27.09 -18.85 19.60
N LYS A 35 27.94 -17.87 19.88
CA LYS A 35 28.52 -17.59 21.20
C LYS A 35 28.21 -16.15 21.60
N PRO A 36 26.97 -15.83 22.02
CA PRO A 36 26.63 -14.48 22.44
C PRO A 36 27.46 -14.08 23.66
N SER A 37 27.76 -12.79 23.77
CA SER A 37 28.39 -12.27 24.98
C SER A 37 27.43 -12.32 26.17
N LEU A 38 27.98 -12.28 27.40
CA LEU A 38 27.17 -12.18 28.61
C LEU A 38 26.27 -10.93 28.58
N GLU A 39 26.79 -9.82 28.05
CA GLU A 39 26.05 -8.57 27.85
C GLU A 39 24.89 -8.78 26.87
N SER A 40 25.12 -9.45 25.74
CA SER A 40 24.04 -9.79 24.79
C SER A 40 22.95 -10.64 25.44
N CYS A 41 23.31 -11.62 26.28
CA CYS A 41 22.35 -12.41 27.04
C CYS A 41 21.56 -11.54 28.04
N ALA A 42 22.23 -10.66 28.77
CA ALA A 42 21.59 -9.74 29.71
C ALA A 42 20.64 -8.76 28.99
N THR A 43 21.07 -8.19 27.87
CA THR A 43 20.26 -7.32 27.01
C THR A 43 19.03 -8.07 26.49
N SER A 44 19.21 -9.31 26.01
CA SER A 44 18.11 -10.14 25.51
C SER A 44 17.02 -10.34 26.57
N LEU A 45 17.42 -10.73 27.78
CA LEU A 45 16.50 -10.99 28.90
C LEU A 45 15.90 -9.70 29.50
N THR A 46 16.56 -8.55 29.30
CA THR A 46 16.05 -7.24 29.72
C THR A 46 15.03 -6.70 28.73
N VAL A 47 15.33 -6.83 27.42
CA VAL A 47 14.50 -6.34 26.32
C VAL A 47 13.25 -7.21 26.18
N ASP A 48 13.37 -8.53 26.32
CA ASP A 48 12.29 -9.48 26.19
C ASP A 48 11.96 -10.15 27.54
N ARG A 49 10.94 -9.60 28.21
CA ARG A 49 10.46 -10.14 29.48
C ARG A 49 9.82 -11.53 29.33
N ALA A 50 9.23 -11.83 28.16
CA ALA A 50 8.62 -13.13 27.91
C ALA A 50 9.70 -14.22 27.76
N LEU A 51 10.80 -13.89 27.08
CA LEU A 51 11.99 -14.72 27.01
C LEU A 51 12.56 -15.02 28.41
N HIS A 52 12.68 -13.99 29.27
CA HIS A 52 13.17 -14.19 30.64
C HIS A 52 12.22 -15.08 31.46
N ASN A 53 10.92 -14.86 31.38
CA ASN A 53 9.94 -15.72 32.06
C ASN A 53 9.98 -17.16 31.54
N SER A 54 10.20 -17.35 30.23
CA SER A 54 10.34 -18.68 29.62
C SER A 54 11.59 -19.38 30.14
N LEU A 55 12.73 -18.68 30.17
CA LEU A 55 13.98 -19.22 30.72
C LEU A 55 13.82 -19.65 32.19
N LYS A 56 13.11 -18.88 33.00
CA LYS A 56 12.80 -19.25 34.39
C LYS A 56 12.00 -20.54 34.49
N ALA A 57 10.95 -20.67 33.68
CA ALA A 57 10.11 -21.88 33.67
C ALA A 57 10.94 -23.11 33.26
N ILE A 58 11.68 -22.99 32.15
CA ILE A 58 12.61 -24.00 31.64
C ILE A 58 13.61 -24.43 32.71
N HIS A 59 14.18 -23.45 33.42
CA HIS A 59 15.16 -23.71 34.47
C HIS A 59 14.58 -24.49 35.65
N ARG A 60 13.40 -24.09 36.14
CA ARG A 60 12.71 -24.77 37.26
C ARG A 60 12.32 -26.21 36.92
N GLU A 61 11.89 -26.43 35.67
CA GLU A 61 11.45 -27.74 35.17
C GLU A 61 12.63 -28.62 34.71
N ARG A 62 13.82 -28.03 34.55
CA ARG A 62 15.01 -28.67 33.97
C ARG A 62 14.74 -29.25 32.58
N ASP A 63 13.93 -28.56 31.78
CA ASP A 63 13.54 -28.98 30.43
C ASP A 63 14.63 -28.63 29.41
N LEU A 64 15.50 -29.59 29.09
CA LEU A 64 16.58 -29.41 28.13
C LEU A 64 16.07 -29.16 26.70
N ASP A 65 14.97 -29.78 26.32
CA ASP A 65 14.41 -29.63 24.96
C ASP A 65 13.86 -28.20 24.77
N ALA A 66 13.20 -27.66 25.80
CA ALA A 66 12.77 -26.27 25.79
C ALA A 66 13.95 -25.30 25.77
N LEU A 67 15.04 -25.63 26.47
CA LEU A 67 16.25 -24.81 26.47
C LEU A 67 16.94 -24.81 25.08
N GLU A 68 16.94 -25.93 24.36
CA GLU A 68 17.44 -25.97 22.98
C GLU A 68 16.52 -25.19 22.03
N ARG A 69 15.19 -25.28 22.18
CA ARG A 69 14.24 -24.43 21.44
C ARG A 69 14.50 -22.93 21.71
N LEU A 70 14.78 -22.57 22.97
CA LEU A 70 15.13 -21.21 23.37
C LEU A 70 16.45 -20.76 22.71
N ARG A 71 17.46 -21.63 22.66
CA ARG A 71 18.73 -21.36 21.97
C ARG A 71 18.52 -21.09 20.49
N VAL A 72 17.75 -21.91 19.79
CA VAL A 72 17.41 -21.69 18.37
C VAL A 72 16.71 -20.35 18.20
N HIS A 73 15.75 -20.03 19.07
CA HIS A 73 15.04 -18.74 19.06
C HIS A 73 16.00 -17.55 19.28
N LEU A 74 16.92 -17.65 20.24
CA LEU A 74 17.91 -16.60 20.54
C LEU A 74 18.91 -16.40 19.41
N LYS A 75 19.43 -17.48 18.83
CA LYS A 75 20.33 -17.42 17.67
C LYS A 75 19.67 -16.65 16.54
N ARG A 76 18.42 -17.01 16.25
CA ARG A 76 17.60 -16.45 15.19
C ARG A 76 17.18 -14.99 15.41
N ASN A 77 17.02 -14.59 16.67
CA ASN A 77 16.68 -13.21 17.05
C ASN A 77 17.91 -12.42 17.54
N SER A 78 19.12 -12.95 17.35
CA SER A 78 20.35 -12.35 17.89
C SER A 78 20.58 -10.93 17.41
N TRP A 79 20.19 -10.64 16.15
CA TRP A 79 20.22 -9.31 15.57
C TRP A 79 19.40 -8.26 16.36
N ARG A 80 18.31 -8.67 17.04
CA ARG A 80 17.49 -7.77 17.88
C ARG A 80 18.24 -7.31 19.13
N PHE A 81 19.20 -8.08 19.61
CA PHE A 81 19.88 -7.79 20.87
C PHE A 81 21.18 -7.01 20.68
N HIS A 82 21.50 -6.64 19.44
CA HIS A 82 22.60 -5.77 19.13
C HIS A 82 22.25 -4.34 19.58
N SER A 83 23.14 -3.67 20.33
CA SER A 83 22.88 -2.33 20.92
C SER A 83 22.50 -1.28 19.89
N LEU A 84 23.02 -1.37 18.66
CA LEU A 84 22.58 -0.52 17.54
C LEU A 84 21.05 -0.56 17.32
N PHE A 85 20.35 -1.66 17.62
CA PHE A 85 18.90 -1.75 17.42
C PHE A 85 18.07 -1.13 18.56
N ASP A 86 18.67 -0.47 19.55
CA ASP A 86 17.93 0.06 20.70
C ASP A 86 16.75 0.98 20.30
N ASP A 87 16.93 1.87 19.33
CA ASP A 87 15.86 2.74 18.82
C ASP A 87 14.75 1.97 18.10
N VAL A 88 15.14 0.96 17.32
CA VAL A 88 14.20 0.06 16.61
C VAL A 88 13.40 -0.75 17.64
N ASN A 89 14.08 -1.36 18.60
CA ASN A 89 13.47 -2.14 19.68
C ASN A 89 12.57 -1.30 20.57
N ASN A 90 12.96 -0.06 20.86
CA ASN A 90 12.13 0.87 21.62
C ASN A 90 10.85 1.18 20.84
N THR A 91 10.95 1.42 19.53
CA THR A 91 9.77 1.65 18.68
C THR A 91 8.86 0.42 18.63
N ILE A 92 9.43 -0.78 18.50
CA ILE A 92 8.68 -2.05 18.56
C ILE A 92 7.98 -2.20 19.91
N ARG A 93 8.67 -1.95 21.03
CA ARG A 93 8.08 -1.99 22.38
C ARG A 93 6.94 -0.99 22.55
N VAL A 94 7.06 0.20 21.97
CA VAL A 94 5.97 1.19 21.98
C VAL A 94 4.75 0.62 21.25
N ILE A 95 4.92 0.03 20.06
CA ILE A 95 3.83 -0.62 19.31
C ILE A 95 3.20 -1.78 20.11
N GLU A 96 4.02 -2.65 20.71
CA GLU A 96 3.53 -3.79 21.49
C GLU A 96 2.80 -3.34 22.76
N SER A 97 3.28 -2.30 23.43
CA SER A 97 2.70 -1.79 24.68
C SER A 97 1.39 -1.04 24.47
N THR A 98 1.12 -0.49 23.28
CA THR A 98 -0.17 0.15 22.99
C THR A 98 -1.31 -0.85 22.86
N ARG A 99 -0.98 -2.14 22.63
CA ARG A 99 -1.93 -3.24 22.36
C ARG A 99 -2.86 -2.97 21.17
N LYS A 100 -2.58 -1.97 20.34
CA LYS A 100 -3.44 -1.58 19.21
C LYS A 100 -3.53 -2.67 18.15
N ILE A 101 -2.45 -3.45 17.96
CA ILE A 101 -2.48 -4.61 17.07
C ILE A 101 -3.50 -5.64 17.57
N GLU A 102 -3.48 -5.97 18.86
CA GLU A 102 -4.47 -6.87 19.47
C GLU A 102 -5.89 -6.31 19.35
N ASP A 103 -6.11 -5.03 19.68
CA ASP A 103 -7.43 -4.38 19.58
C ASP A 103 -7.99 -4.48 18.14
N VAL A 104 -7.14 -4.27 17.14
CA VAL A 104 -7.50 -4.36 15.71
C VAL A 104 -7.81 -5.80 15.30
N VAL A 105 -7.03 -6.77 15.77
CA VAL A 105 -7.25 -8.20 15.50
C VAL A 105 -8.53 -8.71 16.15
N LEU A 106 -8.82 -8.27 17.38
CA LEU A 106 -10.01 -8.65 18.16
C LEU A 106 -11.27 -7.90 17.73
N ASN A 107 -11.17 -6.97 16.77
CA ASN A 107 -12.27 -6.10 16.35
C ASN A 107 -12.81 -5.20 17.48
N GLU A 108 -11.95 -4.87 18.45
CA GLU A 108 -12.25 -3.91 19.52
C GLU A 108 -11.93 -2.48 19.08
N PHE A 109 -11.09 -2.33 18.05
CA PHE A 109 -10.78 -1.05 17.45
C PHE A 109 -11.90 -0.58 16.51
N ASN A 110 -12.69 0.38 16.97
CA ASN A 110 -13.66 1.10 16.14
C ASN A 110 -13.02 2.39 15.61
N ARG A 111 -12.72 2.42 14.31
CA ARG A 111 -12.29 3.66 13.66
C ARG A 111 -13.43 4.68 13.71
N PRO A 112 -13.14 5.97 14.00
CA PRO A 112 -14.13 7.03 13.88
C PRO A 112 -14.75 7.03 12.48
N VAL A 113 -16.06 7.26 12.44
CA VAL A 113 -16.82 7.41 11.20
C VAL A 113 -16.82 8.90 10.83
N TRP A 114 -16.59 9.19 9.56
CA TRP A 114 -16.65 10.54 9.03
C TRP A 114 -18.08 11.10 9.11
N SER A 115 -18.20 12.37 9.44
CA SER A 115 -19.45 13.12 9.39
C SER A 115 -19.18 14.58 9.01
N PRO A 116 -20.07 15.25 8.27
CA PRO A 116 -19.91 16.66 7.92
C PRO A 116 -19.92 17.55 9.18
N LEU A 117 -19.02 18.55 9.22
CA LEU A 117 -18.77 19.38 10.40
C LEU A 117 -19.96 20.28 10.80
N ASP A 118 -20.67 20.82 9.80
CA ASP A 118 -21.69 21.85 10.01
C ASP A 118 -23.12 21.28 10.20
N GLN A 119 -23.25 19.95 10.30
CA GLN A 119 -24.56 19.32 10.29
C GLN A 119 -25.15 19.16 11.70
N LYS A 120 -26.45 19.46 11.82
CA LYS A 120 -27.21 19.15 13.05
C LYS A 120 -27.15 17.63 13.29
N PRO A 121 -26.60 17.17 14.44
CA PRO A 121 -26.32 15.74 14.68
C PRO A 121 -27.53 14.81 14.56
N ASP A 122 -28.73 15.34 14.76
CA ASP A 122 -29.98 14.58 14.83
C ASP A 122 -30.83 14.61 13.55
N SER A 123 -30.35 15.24 12.47
CA SER A 123 -31.08 15.22 11.20
C SER A 123 -31.12 13.82 10.60
N GLN A 124 -32.18 13.49 9.84
CA GLN A 124 -32.29 12.21 9.13
C GLN A 124 -31.11 12.01 8.16
N VAL A 125 -30.66 13.09 7.52
CA VAL A 125 -29.51 13.09 6.64
C VAL A 125 -28.21 12.77 7.40
N ALA A 126 -27.98 13.37 8.57
CA ALA A 126 -26.81 13.07 9.39
C ALA A 126 -26.75 11.60 9.81
N ARG A 127 -27.90 11.01 10.16
CA ARG A 127 -27.99 9.58 10.46
C ARG A 127 -27.67 8.74 9.23
N PHE A 128 -28.29 9.06 8.09
CA PHE A 128 -28.01 8.38 6.83
C PHE A 128 -26.51 8.39 6.48
N ILE A 129 -25.85 9.56 6.53
CA ILE A 129 -24.42 9.69 6.25
C ILE A 129 -23.59 8.85 7.22
N ARG A 130 -23.91 8.86 8.52
CA ARG A 130 -23.24 8.02 9.53
C ARG A 130 -23.44 6.54 9.25
N ASP A 131 -24.62 6.13 8.79
CA ASP A 131 -24.94 4.74 8.45
C ASP A 131 -24.17 4.22 7.23
N LEU A 132 -23.60 5.11 6.40
CA LEU A 132 -22.65 4.72 5.35
C LEU A 132 -21.34 4.15 5.90
N GLN A 133 -21.01 4.43 7.18
CA GLN A 133 -19.80 3.94 7.86
C GLN A 133 -18.51 4.28 7.08
N ILE A 134 -18.46 5.47 6.47
CA ILE A 134 -17.26 5.97 5.79
C ILE A 134 -16.21 6.29 6.87
N PRO A 135 -14.99 5.72 6.81
CA PRO A 135 -13.98 5.98 7.82
C PRO A 135 -13.48 7.42 7.79
N LEU A 136 -13.22 7.98 8.97
CA LEU A 136 -12.52 9.25 9.13
C LEU A 136 -11.06 9.10 8.69
N GLY A 137 -10.63 9.97 7.76
CA GLY A 137 -9.24 10.05 7.30
C GLY A 137 -8.38 10.98 8.14
N SER A 138 -7.16 11.24 7.66
CA SER A 138 -6.27 12.25 8.26
C SER A 138 -6.80 13.67 8.07
N PHE A 139 -7.63 13.91 7.05
CA PHE A 139 -8.35 15.16 6.84
C PHE A 139 -9.81 14.98 7.24
N GLU A 140 -10.20 15.60 8.34
CA GLU A 140 -11.55 15.44 8.91
C GLU A 140 -12.66 15.96 7.99
N GLU A 141 -12.32 16.87 7.08
CA GLU A 141 -13.29 17.48 6.17
C GLU A 141 -13.65 16.58 4.98
N VAL A 142 -12.78 15.63 4.61
CA VAL A 142 -12.92 14.87 3.35
C VAL A 142 -13.41 13.44 3.62
N PRO A 143 -14.62 13.04 3.16
CA PRO A 143 -15.05 11.66 3.25
C PRO A 143 -14.18 10.75 2.37
N LEU A 144 -13.64 9.69 2.96
CA LEU A 144 -12.86 8.67 2.25
C LEU A 144 -13.78 7.67 1.53
N VAL A 145 -14.50 8.15 0.51
CA VAL A 145 -15.43 7.33 -0.31
C VAL A 145 -14.73 6.11 -0.90
N ILE A 146 -13.42 6.20 -1.18
CA ILE A 146 -12.59 5.08 -1.63
C ILE A 146 -12.52 3.91 -0.63
N LEU A 147 -12.92 4.09 0.63
CA LEU A 147 -12.94 3.03 1.65
C LEU A 147 -14.36 2.58 2.03
N HIS A 148 -15.40 3.19 1.47
CA HIS A 148 -16.79 2.77 1.69
C HIS A 148 -16.98 1.30 1.31
N LYS A 149 -17.50 0.48 2.24
CA LYS A 149 -17.67 -0.98 2.08
C LYS A 149 -16.40 -1.71 1.60
N LEU A 150 -15.24 -1.36 2.13
CA LEU A 150 -13.98 -2.03 1.80
C LEU A 150 -14.07 -3.56 2.01
N GLY A 151 -13.64 -4.33 1.00
CA GLY A 151 -13.68 -5.80 0.98
C GLY A 151 -14.98 -6.37 0.38
N SER A 152 -15.91 -5.52 -0.06
CA SER A 152 -17.20 -5.97 -0.60
C SER A 152 -17.13 -6.54 -2.01
N PHE A 153 -16.05 -6.30 -2.78
CA PHE A 153 -15.96 -6.72 -4.18
C PHE A 153 -15.99 -8.25 -4.33
N GLN A 154 -15.65 -8.98 -3.28
CA GLN A 154 -15.71 -10.44 -3.25
C GLN A 154 -17.13 -11.01 -3.43
N HIS A 155 -18.16 -10.21 -3.15
CA HIS A 155 -19.56 -10.62 -3.24
C HIS A 155 -20.19 -10.29 -4.60
N ASP A 156 -19.52 -9.49 -5.43
CA ASP A 156 -19.93 -9.18 -6.80
C ASP A 156 -19.14 -10.07 -7.78
N PRO A 157 -19.78 -10.98 -8.53
CA PRO A 157 -19.07 -11.89 -9.43
C PRO A 157 -18.22 -11.18 -10.50
N SER A 158 -18.65 -10.01 -10.98
CA SER A 158 -17.95 -9.26 -12.02
C SER A 158 -16.69 -8.60 -11.46
N LEU A 159 -16.80 -7.98 -10.28
CA LEU A 159 -15.68 -7.36 -9.59
C LEU A 159 -14.70 -8.41 -9.06
N ARG A 160 -15.20 -9.54 -8.58
CA ARG A 160 -14.37 -10.68 -8.15
C ARG A 160 -13.54 -11.21 -9.32
N LYS A 161 -14.14 -11.43 -10.48
CA LYS A 161 -13.43 -11.88 -11.69
C LYS A 161 -12.32 -10.90 -12.10
N ARG A 162 -12.56 -9.59 -11.95
CA ARG A 162 -11.55 -8.55 -12.17
C ARG A 162 -10.39 -8.67 -11.19
N LEU A 163 -10.68 -8.84 -9.89
CA LEU A 163 -9.65 -9.05 -8.88
C LEU A 163 -8.82 -10.31 -9.14
N ASP A 164 -9.45 -11.43 -9.53
CA ASP A 164 -8.74 -12.68 -9.86
C ASP A 164 -7.82 -12.53 -11.07
N ARG A 165 -8.13 -11.60 -11.99
CA ARG A 165 -7.18 -11.21 -13.03
C ARG A 165 -6.07 -10.37 -12.42
N ILE A 166 -6.34 -9.26 -11.75
CA ILE A 166 -5.28 -8.39 -11.24
C ILE A 166 -4.31 -9.15 -10.31
N PHE A 167 -4.86 -9.93 -9.38
CA PHE A 167 -4.17 -10.77 -8.40
C PHE A 167 -4.04 -12.21 -8.93
N SER A 168 -3.28 -12.34 -10.02
CA SER A 168 -3.08 -13.64 -10.67
C SER A 168 -2.10 -14.54 -9.90
N HIS A 169 -2.47 -15.81 -9.77
CA HIS A 169 -1.59 -16.84 -9.20
C HIS A 169 -0.46 -17.24 -10.18
N SER A 170 -0.63 -17.02 -11.48
CA SER A 170 0.36 -17.43 -12.49
C SER A 170 1.37 -16.33 -12.80
N HIS A 171 0.98 -15.06 -12.78
CA HIS A 171 1.82 -13.95 -13.23
C HIS A 171 1.86 -12.81 -12.22
N HIS A 172 2.93 -12.03 -12.24
CA HIS A 172 2.94 -10.69 -11.68
C HIS A 172 2.17 -9.75 -12.62
N SER A 173 1.61 -8.66 -12.09
CA SER A 173 0.78 -7.74 -12.89
C SER A 173 1.33 -6.31 -12.83
N PHE A 174 1.53 -5.69 -14.00
CA PHE A 174 1.56 -4.24 -14.14
C PHE A 174 0.13 -3.76 -14.40
N LEU A 175 -0.49 -3.17 -13.37
CA LEU A 175 -1.85 -2.62 -13.46
C LEU A 175 -1.78 -1.16 -13.95
N VAL A 176 -1.96 -0.96 -15.25
CA VAL A 176 -1.84 0.37 -15.87
C VAL A 176 -3.15 0.85 -16.47
N ASN A 177 -3.50 2.09 -16.16
CA ASN A 177 -4.60 2.82 -16.78
C ASN A 177 -4.50 4.29 -16.33
N THR A 178 -5.25 5.21 -16.94
CA THR A 178 -5.20 6.64 -16.57
C THR A 178 -5.55 6.91 -15.10
N SER A 179 -5.28 8.13 -14.66
CA SER A 179 -5.61 8.60 -13.33
C SER A 179 -7.12 8.51 -13.07
N GLY A 180 -7.51 8.00 -11.90
CA GLY A 180 -8.91 7.96 -11.48
C GLY A 180 -9.77 6.80 -11.97
N THR A 181 -9.19 5.80 -12.64
CA THR A 181 -9.92 4.57 -13.03
C THR A 181 -10.10 3.54 -11.91
N GLY A 182 -9.74 3.86 -10.66
CA GLY A 182 -9.99 2.97 -9.51
C GLY A 182 -8.90 1.95 -9.19
N LYS A 183 -7.69 2.09 -9.75
CA LYS A 183 -6.53 1.22 -9.46
C LYS A 183 -6.30 1.00 -7.96
N THR A 184 -6.16 2.08 -7.19
CA THR A 184 -5.96 2.04 -5.73
C THR A 184 -7.07 1.27 -5.01
N ARG A 185 -8.35 1.49 -5.36
CA ARG A 185 -9.47 0.72 -4.79
C ARG A 185 -9.33 -0.78 -5.09
N LEU A 186 -8.91 -1.15 -6.30
CA LEU A 186 -8.73 -2.55 -6.68
C LEU A 186 -7.55 -3.19 -5.94
N LEU A 187 -6.47 -2.45 -5.69
CA LEU A 187 -5.38 -2.93 -4.84
C LEU A 187 -5.88 -3.21 -3.42
N PHE A 188 -6.67 -2.28 -2.85
CA PHE A 188 -7.26 -2.47 -1.52
C PHE A 188 -8.20 -3.66 -1.46
N GLU A 189 -9.09 -3.81 -2.43
CA GLU A 189 -10.02 -4.94 -2.48
C GLU A 189 -9.30 -6.27 -2.67
N GLY A 190 -8.25 -6.33 -3.50
CA GLY A 190 -7.43 -7.53 -3.65
C GLY A 190 -6.65 -7.88 -2.38
N LEU A 191 -6.17 -6.89 -1.63
CA LEU A 191 -5.52 -7.12 -0.33
C LEU A 191 -6.51 -7.43 0.82
N CYS A 192 -7.82 -7.20 0.63
CA CYS A 192 -8.83 -7.77 1.52
C CYS A 192 -9.02 -9.27 1.24
N LEU A 193 -8.76 -9.72 0.01
CA LEU A 193 -8.87 -11.11 -0.41
C LEU A 193 -7.61 -11.93 -0.10
N HIS A 194 -6.44 -11.31 -0.20
CA HIS A 194 -5.15 -11.98 -0.09
C HIS A 194 -4.27 -11.32 0.96
N TRP A 195 -3.44 -12.12 1.63
CA TRP A 195 -2.38 -11.56 2.48
C TRP A 195 -1.37 -10.82 1.62
N GLY A 196 -0.91 -9.65 2.10
CA GLY A 196 0.05 -8.87 1.34
C GLY A 196 0.37 -7.51 1.93
N PHE A 197 1.27 -6.82 1.26
CA PHE A 197 1.72 -5.48 1.61
C PHE A 197 1.19 -4.45 0.63
N TYR A 198 0.57 -3.40 1.16
CA TYR A 198 0.26 -2.18 0.41
C TYR A 198 1.42 -1.20 0.58
N LEU A 199 2.09 -0.91 -0.53
CA LEU A 199 3.21 0.02 -0.63
C LEU A 199 2.83 1.12 -1.60
N THR A 200 3.21 2.37 -1.33
CA THR A 200 2.99 3.48 -2.26
C THR A 200 4.29 4.21 -2.58
N CYS A 201 4.48 4.57 -3.85
CA CYS A 201 5.61 5.36 -4.31
C CYS A 201 5.45 6.87 -4.08
N THR A 202 4.24 7.33 -3.75
CA THR A 202 3.97 8.73 -3.39
C THR A 202 2.71 8.85 -2.54
N PHE A 203 2.52 9.99 -1.89
CA PHE A 203 1.26 10.30 -1.25
C PHE A 203 0.39 11.13 -2.21
N ASP A 204 -0.87 10.73 -2.34
CA ASP A 204 -1.88 11.59 -2.93
C ASP A 204 -2.47 12.55 -1.88
N ALA A 205 -3.48 13.33 -2.28
CA ALA A 205 -4.17 14.26 -1.38
C ALA A 205 -4.89 13.58 -0.20
N SER A 206 -5.08 12.25 -0.24
CA SER A 206 -5.73 11.50 0.84
C SER A 206 -4.75 11.01 1.91
N LEU A 207 -3.43 11.13 1.67
CA LEU A 207 -2.34 10.69 2.56
C LEU A 207 -2.50 9.23 3.04
N LEU A 208 -3.09 8.36 2.20
CA LEU A 208 -3.29 6.96 2.52
C LEU A 208 -2.00 6.15 2.33
N GLY A 209 -1.64 5.34 3.32
CA GLY A 209 -0.45 4.51 3.31
C GLY A 209 0.62 4.96 4.29
N ALA A 210 1.73 4.21 4.34
CA ALA A 210 2.91 4.61 5.11
C ALA A 210 4.00 5.23 4.21
N ALA A 211 4.86 6.04 4.81
CA ALA A 211 5.81 6.88 4.06
C ALA A 211 7.08 6.15 3.61
N ASP A 212 7.29 4.92 4.08
CA ASP A 212 8.55 4.20 3.97
C ASP A 212 9.07 4.08 2.52
N PHE A 213 8.24 3.64 1.57
CA PHE A 213 8.59 3.51 0.15
C PHE A 213 8.56 4.83 -0.61
N ALA A 214 7.59 5.71 -0.34
CA ALA A 214 7.53 7.04 -0.92
C ALA A 214 8.82 7.84 -0.61
N GLN A 215 9.33 7.72 0.61
CA GLN A 215 10.60 8.31 1.03
C GLN A 215 11.80 7.73 0.29
N ILE A 216 11.80 6.45 -0.12
CA ILE A 216 12.89 5.91 -0.95
C ILE A 216 12.93 6.67 -2.27
N VAL A 217 11.78 6.81 -2.93
CA VAL A 217 11.69 7.50 -4.22
C VAL A 217 12.09 8.98 -4.11
N SER A 218 11.66 9.66 -3.05
CA SER A 218 11.90 11.10 -2.87
C SER A 218 13.25 11.47 -2.27
N ASN A 219 13.85 10.62 -1.42
CA ASN A 219 14.98 11.01 -0.56
C ASN A 219 16.29 10.29 -0.89
N ILE A 220 16.31 9.31 -1.80
CA ILE A 220 17.54 8.56 -2.13
C ILE A 220 18.68 9.48 -2.60
N ASN A 221 18.34 10.61 -3.22
CA ASN A 221 19.29 11.60 -3.73
C ASN A 221 19.94 12.47 -2.66
N TYR A 222 19.53 12.34 -1.38
CA TYR A 222 20.23 12.98 -0.26
C TYR A 222 21.42 12.16 0.24
N SER A 223 21.65 10.95 -0.30
CA SER A 223 22.86 10.20 0.01
C SER A 223 24.07 10.79 -0.73
N ASP A 224 25.17 11.01 -0.02
CA ASP A 224 26.42 11.53 -0.61
C ASP A 224 27.02 10.61 -1.69
N ARG A 225 26.65 9.33 -1.69
CA ARG A 225 27.08 8.34 -2.69
C ARG A 225 26.16 8.24 -3.91
N TRP A 226 25.07 9.02 -3.92
CA TRP A 226 24.08 8.95 -4.98
C TRP A 226 24.51 9.70 -6.24
N ASN A 227 24.45 9.02 -7.38
CA ASN A 227 24.75 9.59 -8.70
C ASN A 227 23.46 9.77 -9.49
N SER A 228 22.89 10.98 -9.48
CA SER A 228 21.63 11.30 -10.17
C SER A 228 21.73 11.21 -11.70
N LEU A 229 22.93 11.42 -12.23
CA LEU A 229 23.28 11.28 -13.63
C LEU A 229 24.48 10.34 -13.74
N LEU A 230 24.26 9.13 -14.26
CA LEU A 230 25.36 8.21 -14.49
C LEU A 230 26.36 8.78 -15.51
N PRO A 231 27.67 8.61 -15.26
CA PRO A 231 28.70 8.85 -16.27
C PRO A 231 28.43 8.05 -17.56
N PRO A 232 28.97 8.48 -18.72
CA PRO A 232 28.95 7.67 -19.94
C PRO A 232 29.55 6.28 -19.71
N ILE A 233 29.09 5.26 -20.45
CA ILE A 233 29.59 3.88 -20.30
C ILE A 233 31.11 3.76 -20.53
N SER A 234 31.68 4.65 -21.34
CA SER A 234 33.13 4.73 -21.59
C SER A 234 33.94 5.26 -20.40
N ASP A 235 33.29 5.83 -19.39
CA ASP A 235 33.92 6.41 -18.22
C ASP A 235 34.32 5.31 -17.20
N PRO A 236 35.57 5.28 -16.70
CA PRO A 236 35.99 4.34 -15.66
C PRO A 236 35.14 4.35 -14.38
N GLU A 237 34.50 5.47 -14.04
CA GLU A 237 33.68 5.62 -12.83
C GLU A 237 32.25 5.06 -13.00
N HIS A 238 31.80 4.84 -14.25
CA HIS A 238 30.44 4.39 -14.55
C HIS A 238 30.03 3.14 -13.74
N ALA A 239 30.89 2.12 -13.73
CA ALA A 239 30.60 0.86 -13.06
C ALA A 239 30.54 0.99 -11.54
N SER A 240 31.32 1.91 -10.95
CA SER A 240 31.27 2.19 -9.51
C SER A 240 30.00 2.96 -9.16
N ALA A 241 29.71 4.04 -9.89
CA ALA A 241 28.52 4.88 -9.68
C ALA A 241 27.22 4.07 -9.82
N LEU A 242 27.13 3.20 -10.83
CA LEU A 242 25.98 2.30 -11.02
C LEU A 242 25.85 1.31 -9.85
N ARG A 243 26.96 0.72 -9.40
CA ARG A 243 26.96 -0.21 -8.26
C ARG A 243 26.53 0.47 -6.97
N ASP A 244 27.00 1.69 -6.72
CA ASP A 244 26.63 2.48 -5.54
C ASP A 244 25.13 2.82 -5.57
N ASN A 245 24.60 3.26 -6.71
CA ASN A 245 23.16 3.52 -6.84
C ASN A 245 22.31 2.27 -6.61
N ILE A 246 22.68 1.13 -7.21
CA ILE A 246 21.99 -0.16 -7.01
C ILE A 246 22.05 -0.56 -5.53
N HIS A 247 23.22 -0.43 -4.89
CA HIS A 247 23.42 -0.73 -3.48
C HIS A 247 22.52 0.11 -2.57
N LEU A 248 22.44 1.43 -2.82
CA LEU A 248 21.61 2.34 -2.06
C LEU A 248 20.12 1.98 -2.17
N VAL A 249 19.61 1.68 -3.36
CA VAL A 249 18.20 1.27 -3.55
C VAL A 249 17.94 -0.08 -2.88
N TYR A 250 18.84 -1.05 -3.08
CA TYR A 250 18.73 -2.37 -2.46
C TYR A 250 18.63 -2.27 -0.94
N ARG A 251 19.52 -1.48 -0.34
CA ARG A 251 19.54 -1.24 1.10
C ARG A 251 18.25 -0.56 1.58
N ALA A 252 17.87 0.55 0.95
CA ALA A 252 16.68 1.31 1.36
C ALA A 252 15.40 0.46 1.26
N CYS A 253 15.27 -0.36 0.21
CA CYS A 253 14.16 -1.31 0.07
C CYS A 253 14.21 -2.42 1.12
N SER A 254 15.41 -2.88 1.50
CA SER A 254 15.58 -3.90 2.55
C SER A 254 15.20 -3.38 3.92
N GLU A 255 15.56 -2.13 4.27
CA GLU A 255 15.17 -1.48 5.52
C GLU A 255 13.65 -1.29 5.62
N ALA A 256 13.01 -0.83 4.54
CA ALA A 256 11.56 -0.70 4.47
C ALA A 256 10.86 -2.07 4.53
N LEU A 257 11.38 -3.08 3.82
CA LEU A 257 10.84 -4.44 3.85
C LEU A 257 10.94 -5.04 5.25
N LEU A 258 12.11 -5.00 5.90
CA LEU A 258 12.27 -5.51 7.27
C LEU A 258 11.25 -4.87 8.21
N THR A 259 11.07 -3.55 8.10
CA THR A 259 10.09 -2.82 8.89
C THR A 259 8.67 -3.38 8.72
N ARG A 260 8.22 -3.60 7.47
CA ARG A 260 6.92 -4.19 7.16
C ARG A 260 6.79 -5.61 7.71
N LEU A 261 7.83 -6.42 7.56
CA LEU A 261 7.87 -7.80 8.04
C LEU A 261 7.79 -7.87 9.58
N LEU A 262 8.43 -6.96 10.29
CA LEU A 262 8.40 -6.94 11.75
C LEU A 262 6.99 -6.63 12.28
N VAL A 263 6.34 -5.61 11.72
CA VAL A 263 4.95 -5.27 12.10
C VAL A 263 3.99 -6.37 11.70
N PHE A 264 4.18 -6.98 10.53
CA PHE A 264 3.36 -8.10 10.09
C PHE A 264 3.54 -9.36 10.96
N ASN A 265 4.76 -9.68 11.39
CA ASN A 265 5.03 -10.77 12.33
C ASN A 265 4.28 -10.54 13.65
N MET A 266 4.30 -9.31 14.20
CA MET A 266 3.51 -8.95 15.39
C MET A 266 2.01 -9.15 15.15
N TYR A 267 1.51 -8.69 14.00
CA TYR A 267 0.11 -8.85 13.59
C TYR A 267 -0.31 -10.32 13.50
N LEU A 268 0.48 -11.17 12.84
CA LEU A 268 0.20 -12.60 12.71
C LEU A 268 0.23 -13.33 14.06
N LYS A 269 1.15 -12.98 14.96
CA LYS A 269 1.18 -13.52 16.33
C LYS A 269 -0.10 -13.17 17.11
N ALA A 270 -0.65 -11.98 16.89
CA ALA A 270 -1.95 -11.60 17.47
C ALA A 270 -3.10 -12.40 16.81
N CYS A 271 -3.10 -12.55 15.48
CA CYS A 271 -4.07 -13.37 14.76
C CYS A 271 -4.09 -14.83 15.22
N LEU A 272 -2.92 -15.42 15.48
CA LEU A 272 -2.79 -16.82 15.94
C LEU A 272 -3.59 -17.09 17.22
N LYS A 273 -3.76 -16.08 18.09
CA LYS A 273 -4.53 -16.19 19.34
C LYS A 273 -6.05 -16.28 19.12
N VAL A 274 -6.54 -15.78 17.98
CA VAL A 274 -7.98 -15.69 17.66
C VAL A 274 -8.41 -16.55 16.48
N GLY A 275 -7.46 -17.00 15.65
CA GLY A 275 -7.67 -17.71 14.40
C GLY A 275 -7.64 -16.80 13.17
N PHE A 276 -7.14 -17.33 12.05
CA PHE A 276 -7.08 -16.61 10.77
C PHE A 276 -8.43 -16.62 10.05
N SER A 277 -8.82 -15.48 9.48
CA SER A 277 -10.02 -15.30 8.68
C SER A 277 -9.83 -14.16 7.67
N HIS A 278 -10.78 -14.02 6.74
CA HIS A 278 -10.82 -12.91 5.78
C HIS A 278 -10.86 -11.53 6.45
N HIS A 279 -11.49 -11.42 7.63
CA HIS A 279 -11.57 -10.15 8.34
C HIS A 279 -10.17 -9.65 8.74
N GLN A 280 -9.27 -10.53 9.18
CA GLN A 280 -7.91 -10.11 9.53
C GLN A 280 -7.10 -9.64 8.31
N ARG A 281 -7.34 -10.16 7.10
CA ARG A 281 -6.69 -9.64 5.87
C ARG A 281 -7.06 -8.17 5.63
N ARG A 282 -8.36 -7.86 5.72
CA ARG A 282 -8.85 -6.48 5.63
C ARG A 282 -8.27 -5.60 6.74
N ARG A 283 -8.24 -6.07 7.99
CA ARG A 283 -7.69 -5.29 9.11
C ARG A 283 -6.19 -5.05 8.98
N TRP A 284 -5.45 -6.02 8.47
CA TRP A 284 -4.04 -5.84 8.11
C TRP A 284 -3.85 -4.75 7.06
N LEU A 285 -4.70 -4.72 6.02
CA LEU A 285 -4.69 -3.63 5.05
C LEU A 285 -5.00 -2.27 5.70
N GLU A 286 -6.04 -2.19 6.54
CA GLU A 286 -6.41 -0.94 7.21
C GLU A 286 -5.25 -0.37 8.06
N LEU A 287 -4.47 -1.22 8.75
CA LEU A 287 -3.26 -0.81 9.47
C LEU A 287 -2.17 -0.22 8.56
N GLN A 288 -2.10 -0.69 7.31
CA GLN A 288 -1.14 -0.17 6.33
C GLN A 288 -1.60 1.13 5.69
N ILE A 289 -2.91 1.29 5.50
CA ILE A 289 -3.53 2.52 5.00
C ILE A 289 -3.46 3.63 6.05
N PHE A 290 -3.61 3.29 7.33
CA PHE A 290 -3.65 4.22 8.45
C PHE A 290 -2.61 3.87 9.51
N PRO A 291 -1.32 4.07 9.21
CA PRO A 291 -0.24 3.63 10.09
C PRO A 291 -0.26 4.32 11.46
N PHE A 292 -0.80 5.54 11.56
CA PHE A 292 -0.91 6.29 12.81
C PHE A 292 -1.85 5.67 13.85
N ASP A 293 -2.74 4.76 13.44
CA ASP A 293 -3.63 4.05 14.37
C ASP A 293 -2.86 3.14 15.34
N LEU A 294 -1.62 2.76 15.01
CA LEU A 294 -0.79 1.89 15.83
C LEU A 294 -0.14 2.60 17.02
N THR A 295 0.23 3.88 16.88
CA THR A 295 1.02 4.59 17.89
C THR A 295 0.52 5.99 18.24
N SER A 296 -0.54 6.50 17.57
CA SER A 296 -1.14 7.84 17.72
C SER A 296 -0.19 9.04 17.55
N ALA A 297 1.13 8.87 17.64
CA ALA A 297 2.13 9.91 17.70
C ALA A 297 3.04 9.97 16.46
N PHE A 298 3.18 8.87 15.71
CA PHE A 298 4.05 8.80 14.53
C PHE A 298 3.63 7.68 13.57
N ASP A 299 4.13 7.71 12.34
CA ASP A 299 4.06 6.57 11.42
C ASP A 299 5.10 5.51 11.87
N PRO A 300 4.68 4.34 12.41
CA PRO A 300 5.62 3.32 12.87
C PRO A 300 6.51 2.77 11.77
N PHE A 301 6.01 2.66 10.52
CA PHE A 301 6.80 2.13 9.42
C PHE A 301 7.90 3.12 9.04
N GLY A 302 7.55 4.40 8.89
CA GLY A 302 8.52 5.46 8.66
C GLY A 302 9.56 5.57 9.80
N LYS A 303 9.11 5.48 11.05
CA LYS A 303 10.00 5.61 12.23
C LYS A 303 11.02 4.47 12.31
N ILE A 304 10.59 3.21 12.21
CA ILE A 304 11.49 2.05 12.26
C ILE A 304 12.48 2.07 11.10
N LYS A 305 12.00 2.33 9.87
CA LYS A 305 12.88 2.42 8.69
C LYS A 305 13.92 3.52 8.84
N ASN A 306 13.54 4.71 9.31
CA ASN A 306 14.48 5.79 9.55
C ASN A 306 15.50 5.40 10.62
N SER A 307 15.07 4.79 11.73
CA SER A 307 16.00 4.26 12.74
C SER A 307 16.99 3.27 12.11
N LEU A 308 16.54 2.30 11.32
CA LEU A 308 17.44 1.36 10.61
C LEU A 308 18.46 2.06 9.71
N SER A 309 18.04 3.10 8.98
CA SER A 309 18.92 3.83 8.06
C SER A 309 20.07 4.56 8.76
N TYR A 310 19.86 5.04 10.00
CA TYR A 310 20.89 5.73 10.80
C TYR A 310 21.93 4.79 11.41
N LEU A 311 21.66 3.49 11.48
CA LEU A 311 22.55 2.53 12.17
C LEU A 311 23.75 2.09 11.34
N HIS A 312 23.78 2.39 10.04
CA HIS A 312 24.85 1.95 9.12
C HIS A 312 25.19 0.45 9.24
N LEU A 313 24.18 -0.38 9.51
CA LEU A 313 24.35 -1.83 9.67
C LEU A 313 25.02 -2.48 8.45
N PRO A 314 25.89 -3.49 8.61
CA PRO A 314 26.32 -4.31 7.48
C PRO A 314 25.11 -4.96 6.80
N ASP A 315 25.12 -5.05 5.47
CA ASP A 315 24.00 -5.65 4.74
C ASP A 315 23.72 -7.09 5.19
N SER A 316 24.77 -7.87 5.50
CA SER A 316 24.60 -9.24 6.01
C SER A 316 23.73 -9.34 7.27
N VAL A 317 23.77 -8.33 8.16
CA VAL A 317 22.93 -8.30 9.36
C VAL A 317 21.47 -8.01 8.99
N LEU A 318 21.26 -7.11 8.03
CA LEU A 318 19.92 -6.81 7.51
C LEU A 318 19.34 -8.02 6.75
N ASP A 319 20.17 -8.72 5.97
CA ASP A 319 19.86 -9.96 5.26
C ASP A 319 19.40 -11.05 6.23
N GLU A 320 20.17 -11.26 7.31
CA GLU A 320 19.86 -12.21 8.36
C GLU A 320 18.55 -11.84 9.08
N ALA A 321 18.37 -10.56 9.45
CA ALA A 321 17.15 -10.09 10.12
C ALA A 321 15.90 -10.30 9.27
N ILE A 322 15.96 -10.02 7.96
CA ILE A 322 14.87 -10.29 7.02
C ILE A 322 14.58 -11.80 6.96
N SER A 323 15.61 -12.61 6.73
CA SER A 323 15.46 -14.07 6.58
C SER A 323 14.85 -14.70 7.83
N CYS A 324 15.37 -14.37 9.02
CA CYS A 324 14.85 -14.86 10.29
C CYS A 324 13.40 -14.43 10.54
N THR A 325 13.03 -13.20 10.16
CA THR A 325 11.66 -12.70 10.29
C THR A 325 10.70 -13.37 9.31
N LEU A 326 11.15 -13.67 8.09
CA LEU A 326 10.35 -14.40 7.10
C LEU A 326 10.08 -15.83 7.52
N GLU A 327 11.09 -16.53 8.02
CA GLU A 327 10.91 -17.86 8.61
C GLU A 327 9.87 -17.81 9.75
N ASP A 328 9.70 -16.67 10.44
CA ASP A 328 8.90 -16.55 11.68
C ASP A 328 7.45 -16.46 11.25
N ILE A 329 7.23 -15.57 10.28
CA ILE A 329 5.99 -15.43 9.54
C ILE A 329 5.57 -16.79 8.94
N GLN A 330 6.48 -17.50 8.28
CA GLN A 330 6.18 -18.82 7.70
C GLN A 330 5.77 -19.84 8.77
N SER A 331 6.45 -19.85 9.91
CA SER A 331 6.12 -20.78 11.01
C SER A 331 4.77 -20.49 11.67
N ILE A 332 4.29 -19.24 11.60
CA ILE A 332 3.00 -18.83 12.18
C ILE A 332 1.86 -19.02 11.18
N TRP A 333 2.09 -18.66 9.93
CA TRP A 333 1.03 -18.59 8.92
C TRP A 333 0.71 -19.96 8.31
N ASP A 334 1.65 -20.91 8.28
CA ASP A 334 1.48 -22.23 7.63
C ASP A 334 0.76 -22.11 6.27
N MET A 335 1.41 -21.37 5.36
CA MET A 335 0.78 -20.92 4.11
C MET A 335 0.25 -22.11 3.29
N PRO A 336 -1.07 -22.18 3.02
CA PRO A 336 -1.61 -23.28 2.24
C PRO A 336 -0.98 -23.34 0.84
N PRO A 337 -0.79 -24.54 0.27
CA PRO A 337 -0.32 -24.67 -1.10
C PRO A 337 -1.18 -23.87 -2.07
N GLY A 338 -0.54 -23.00 -2.85
CA GLY A 338 -1.21 -22.13 -3.82
C GLY A 338 -1.68 -20.78 -3.28
N GLU A 339 -1.53 -20.49 -1.98
CA GLU A 339 -1.59 -19.11 -1.49
C GLU A 339 -0.26 -18.38 -1.78
N TYR A 340 -0.37 -17.06 -1.97
CA TYR A 340 0.76 -16.18 -2.23
C TYR A 340 0.68 -14.97 -1.31
N LEU A 341 1.85 -14.43 -0.96
CA LEU A 341 1.98 -13.11 -0.37
C LEU A 341 2.03 -12.07 -1.48
N TYR A 342 1.10 -11.12 -1.50
CA TYR A 342 1.06 -10.09 -2.54
C TYR A 342 1.82 -8.82 -2.13
N ILE A 343 2.58 -8.25 -3.06
CA ILE A 343 3.18 -6.92 -2.96
C ILE A 343 2.42 -6.01 -3.91
N ALA A 344 1.50 -5.20 -3.38
CA ALA A 344 0.78 -4.20 -4.14
C ALA A 344 1.54 -2.86 -4.05
N LEU A 345 2.18 -2.45 -5.15
CA LEU A 345 2.92 -1.20 -5.24
C LEU A 345 2.08 -0.18 -6.02
N ASP A 346 1.54 0.82 -5.33
CA ASP A 346 0.71 1.87 -5.91
C ASP A 346 1.52 3.10 -6.33
N GLU A 347 0.93 3.90 -7.23
CA GLU A 347 1.52 5.10 -7.82
C GLU A 347 2.93 4.88 -8.40
N ALA A 348 3.18 3.69 -8.94
CA ALA A 348 4.48 3.29 -9.47
C ALA A 348 4.92 4.16 -10.67
N ASN A 349 4.00 4.90 -11.31
CA ASN A 349 4.33 5.94 -12.30
C ASN A 349 5.26 7.02 -11.73
N VAL A 350 5.18 7.32 -10.43
CA VAL A 350 6.12 8.28 -9.82
C VAL A 350 7.53 7.68 -9.81
N ALA A 351 7.68 6.43 -9.36
CA ALA A 351 8.97 5.75 -9.39
C ALA A 351 9.46 5.46 -10.83
N SER A 352 8.56 5.25 -11.80
CA SER A 352 8.92 5.04 -13.21
C SER A 352 9.42 6.32 -13.89
N THR A 353 9.15 7.49 -13.31
CA THR A 353 9.59 8.77 -13.85
C THR A 353 10.75 9.41 -13.09
N LYS A 354 11.05 8.92 -11.89
CA LYS A 354 12.14 9.43 -11.05
C LYS A 354 13.46 8.72 -11.36
N HIS A 355 14.55 9.49 -11.25
CA HIS A 355 15.92 8.99 -11.38
C HIS A 355 16.20 8.23 -12.67
N ARG A 356 15.57 8.63 -13.79
CA ARG A 356 15.68 7.98 -15.13
C ARG A 356 17.10 7.86 -15.67
N TRP A 357 18.03 8.61 -15.11
CA TRP A 357 19.42 8.69 -15.54
C TRP A 357 20.41 8.09 -14.54
N ALA A 358 19.92 7.57 -13.41
CA ALA A 358 20.73 7.02 -12.33
C ALA A 358 21.06 5.53 -12.54
N PHE A 359 20.43 4.87 -13.52
CA PHE A 359 20.62 3.45 -13.81
C PHE A 359 20.74 3.20 -15.30
N SER A 360 21.44 2.13 -15.65
CA SER A 360 21.54 1.64 -17.03
C SER A 360 21.80 0.15 -17.09
N ASP A 361 21.33 -0.48 -18.17
CA ASP A 361 21.64 -1.85 -18.57
C ASP A 361 21.82 -1.91 -20.10
N GLU A 362 21.81 -3.11 -20.68
CA GLU A 362 21.97 -3.35 -22.11
C GLU A 362 20.88 -2.73 -22.99
N TYR A 363 19.72 -2.38 -22.42
CA TYR A 363 18.61 -1.71 -23.12
C TYR A 363 18.63 -0.19 -22.95
N GLY A 364 19.64 0.34 -22.26
CA GLY A 364 19.83 1.77 -22.04
C GLY A 364 19.51 2.17 -20.61
N ARG A 365 19.07 3.42 -20.43
CA ARG A 365 18.84 4.00 -19.11
C ARG A 365 17.41 3.75 -18.63
N TYR A 366 17.24 3.55 -17.33
CA TYR A 366 15.94 3.21 -16.74
C TYR A 366 15.76 3.87 -15.35
N PRO A 367 14.50 3.98 -14.87
CA PRO A 367 14.18 4.67 -13.63
C PRO A 367 14.32 3.78 -12.39
N ILE A 368 14.24 4.38 -11.20
CA ILE A 368 14.40 3.70 -9.90
C ILE A 368 13.42 2.53 -9.69
N LEU A 369 12.23 2.57 -10.30
CA LEU A 369 11.22 1.50 -10.16
C LEU A 369 11.79 0.11 -10.47
N LYS A 370 12.62 -0.02 -11.52
CA LYS A 370 13.21 -1.32 -11.93
C LYS A 370 14.10 -1.89 -10.82
N GLU A 371 14.96 -1.06 -10.21
CA GLU A 371 15.82 -1.50 -9.11
C GLU A 371 15.05 -1.78 -7.82
N MET A 372 13.98 -1.03 -7.54
CA MET A 372 13.12 -1.34 -6.39
C MET A 372 12.49 -2.73 -6.53
N LEU A 373 11.97 -3.07 -7.71
CA LEU A 373 11.40 -4.39 -7.97
C LEU A 373 12.46 -5.49 -7.90
N ARG A 374 13.66 -5.27 -8.47
CA ARG A 374 14.81 -6.19 -8.34
C ARG A 374 15.19 -6.44 -6.88
N ALA A 375 15.28 -5.38 -6.08
CA ALA A 375 15.61 -5.48 -4.66
C ALA A 375 14.57 -6.33 -3.91
N LEU A 376 13.28 -6.06 -4.11
CA LEU A 376 12.20 -6.83 -3.49
C LEU A 376 12.16 -8.29 -3.96
N ARG A 377 12.27 -8.54 -5.27
CA ARG A 377 12.34 -9.89 -5.85
C ARG A 377 13.52 -10.68 -5.27
N ARG A 378 14.69 -10.06 -5.15
CA ARG A 378 15.87 -10.70 -4.57
C ARG A 378 15.67 -11.09 -3.10
N ARG A 379 14.98 -10.26 -2.32
CA ARG A 379 14.67 -10.53 -0.91
C ARG A 379 13.60 -11.60 -0.71
N LEU A 380 12.59 -11.58 -1.56
CA LEU A 380 11.38 -12.38 -1.38
C LEU A 380 11.33 -13.60 -2.31
N GLY A 381 12.29 -13.78 -3.21
CA GLY A 381 12.23 -14.76 -4.29
C GLY A 381 12.23 -16.23 -3.86
N HIS A 382 12.55 -16.53 -2.60
CA HIS A 382 12.43 -17.86 -2.01
C HIS A 382 11.01 -18.17 -1.47
N LEU A 383 10.12 -17.17 -1.47
CA LEU A 383 8.75 -17.26 -1.01
C LEU A 383 7.77 -17.24 -2.19
N PRO A 384 6.57 -17.80 -2.03
CA PRO A 384 5.49 -17.65 -3.00
C PRO A 384 4.96 -16.20 -2.98
N VAL A 385 5.68 -15.28 -3.63
CA VAL A 385 5.31 -13.86 -3.71
C VAL A 385 4.78 -13.50 -5.09
N LYS A 386 3.75 -12.65 -5.13
CA LYS A 386 3.24 -12.02 -6.36
C LYS A 386 3.28 -10.51 -6.24
N PHE A 387 3.46 -9.84 -7.38
CA PHE A 387 3.60 -8.39 -7.44
C PHE A 387 2.42 -7.85 -8.24
N VAL A 388 1.79 -6.80 -7.74
CA VAL A 388 0.80 -6.01 -8.47
C VAL A 388 1.30 -4.57 -8.43
N VAL A 389 1.88 -4.11 -9.54
CA VAL A 389 2.52 -2.80 -9.66
C VAL A 389 1.57 -1.89 -10.42
N ALA A 390 0.89 -1.00 -9.71
CA ALA A 390 -0.10 -0.09 -10.27
C ALA A 390 0.48 1.29 -10.56
N GLY A 391 0.11 1.87 -11.69
CA GLY A 391 0.48 3.24 -12.02
C GLY A 391 -0.23 3.75 -13.25
N THR A 392 -0.22 5.07 -13.45
CA THR A 392 -0.83 5.67 -14.65
C THR A 392 -0.08 5.32 -15.92
N MET A 393 1.25 5.42 -15.89
CA MET A 393 2.13 5.08 -16.98
C MET A 393 3.40 4.42 -16.45
N ILE A 394 3.59 3.18 -16.85
CA ILE A 394 4.80 2.42 -16.60
C ILE A 394 5.32 2.04 -17.99
N PRO A 395 6.47 2.56 -18.45
CA PRO A 395 6.95 2.28 -19.80
C PRO A 395 7.43 0.82 -19.94
N PRO A 396 6.84 -0.01 -20.83
CA PRO A 396 7.26 -1.41 -20.99
C PRO A 396 8.71 -1.56 -21.44
N GLU A 397 9.26 -0.58 -22.15
CA GLU A 397 10.65 -0.55 -22.60
C GLU A 397 11.65 -0.64 -21.45
N HIS A 398 11.30 -0.18 -20.25
CA HIS A 398 12.17 -0.30 -19.08
C HIS A 398 12.26 -1.73 -18.55
N PHE A 399 11.31 -2.60 -18.91
CA PHE A 399 11.21 -3.98 -18.42
C PHE A 399 11.54 -5.01 -19.52
N GLN A 400 12.39 -4.62 -20.46
CA GLN A 400 13.03 -5.56 -21.40
C GLN A 400 14.21 -6.26 -20.71
N SER A 401 14.45 -7.53 -21.07
CA SER A 401 15.53 -8.36 -20.55
C SER A 401 15.91 -9.45 -21.55
N ALA A 402 17.22 -9.65 -21.79
CA ALA A 402 17.69 -10.73 -22.68
C ALA A 402 17.53 -12.11 -22.04
N ILE A 403 17.46 -12.17 -20.72
CA ILE A 403 17.36 -13.39 -19.91
C ILE A 403 15.93 -13.66 -19.40
N GLY A 404 14.95 -12.91 -19.88
CA GLY A 404 13.54 -13.09 -19.51
C GLY A 404 13.21 -12.72 -18.06
N GLU A 405 13.96 -11.79 -17.44
CA GLU A 405 13.77 -11.36 -16.04
C GLU A 405 12.33 -10.91 -15.73
N TRP A 406 11.61 -10.41 -16.73
CA TRP A 406 10.27 -9.82 -16.60
C TRP A 406 9.20 -10.61 -17.36
N ASP A 407 9.53 -11.80 -17.89
CA ASP A 407 8.61 -12.61 -18.71
C ASP A 407 7.41 -13.15 -17.89
N ASP A 408 7.54 -13.17 -16.57
CA ASP A 408 6.48 -13.53 -15.64
C ASP A 408 5.58 -12.35 -15.24
N PHE A 409 5.85 -11.14 -15.73
CA PHE A 409 4.96 -9.99 -15.62
C PHE A 409 4.03 -9.90 -16.83
N ARG A 410 2.77 -9.54 -16.56
CA ARG A 410 1.80 -9.18 -17.58
C ARG A 410 1.29 -7.77 -17.42
N TRP A 411 0.90 -7.17 -18.52
CA TRP A 411 0.20 -5.88 -18.54
C TRP A 411 -1.29 -6.11 -18.36
N CYS A 412 -1.90 -5.35 -17.47
CA CYS A 412 -3.32 -5.45 -17.15
C CYS A 412 -3.90 -4.04 -17.02
N SER A 413 -5.03 -3.78 -17.66
CA SER A 413 -5.77 -2.52 -17.55
C SER A 413 -7.21 -2.72 -17.09
N ASP A 414 -7.55 -3.91 -16.57
CA ASP A 414 -8.90 -4.25 -16.10
C ASP A 414 -9.26 -3.53 -14.82
N THR A 415 -9.44 -2.21 -14.91
CA THR A 415 -9.89 -1.37 -13.80
C THR A 415 -11.42 -1.18 -13.83
N GLY A 416 -12.04 -1.54 -14.95
CA GLY A 416 -13.41 -1.21 -15.28
C GLY A 416 -13.64 0.27 -15.45
N SER A 417 -14.90 0.60 -15.71
CA SER A 417 -15.38 1.95 -15.93
C SER A 417 -16.86 2.01 -15.59
N PHE A 418 -17.35 3.21 -15.38
CA PHE A 418 -18.77 3.50 -15.41
C PHE A 418 -19.17 3.78 -16.86
N ASP A 419 -19.19 2.76 -17.73
CA ASP A 419 -19.72 2.86 -19.12
C ASP A 419 -21.14 2.29 -19.26
N ASP A 420 -21.61 1.58 -18.23
CA ASP A 420 -22.99 1.15 -18.08
C ASP A 420 -23.77 2.08 -17.13
N SER A 421 -24.86 2.65 -17.64
CA SER A 421 -25.69 3.61 -16.89
C SER A 421 -26.30 3.00 -15.64
N GLU A 422 -26.75 1.74 -15.70
CA GLU A 422 -27.34 1.04 -14.57
C GLU A 422 -26.32 0.72 -13.48
N ALA A 423 -25.09 0.34 -13.85
CA ALA A 423 -24.00 0.13 -12.92
C ALA A 423 -23.59 1.43 -12.21
N HIS A 424 -23.50 2.54 -12.95
CA HIS A 424 -23.23 3.86 -12.36
C HIS A 424 -24.35 4.30 -11.42
N ARG A 425 -25.61 4.21 -11.87
CA ARG A 425 -26.79 4.49 -11.06
C ARG A 425 -26.78 3.67 -9.77
N ARG A 426 -26.56 2.35 -9.85
CA ARG A 426 -26.44 1.46 -8.68
C ARG A 426 -25.31 1.86 -7.75
N TYR A 427 -24.20 2.37 -8.27
CA TYR A 427 -23.10 2.88 -7.45
C TYR A 427 -23.49 4.17 -6.72
N VAL A 428 -23.96 5.20 -7.45
CA VAL A 428 -24.31 6.51 -6.87
C VAL A 428 -25.46 6.37 -5.87
N SER A 429 -26.48 5.56 -6.16
CA SER A 429 -27.62 5.36 -5.25
C SER A 429 -27.24 4.77 -3.89
N GLN A 430 -26.06 4.18 -3.71
CA GLN A 430 -25.59 3.73 -2.40
C GLN A 430 -25.26 4.88 -1.46
N PHE A 431 -25.03 6.08 -2.00
CA PHE A 431 -24.65 7.27 -1.25
C PHE A 431 -25.78 8.29 -1.15
N LEU A 432 -26.98 7.98 -1.65
CA LEU A 432 -28.13 8.88 -1.63
C LEU A 432 -29.22 8.33 -0.69
N PRO A 433 -29.92 9.19 0.07
CA PRO A 433 -31.11 8.78 0.82
C PRO A 433 -32.15 8.14 -0.12
N SER A 434 -32.86 7.11 0.35
CA SER A 434 -33.84 6.38 -0.46
C SER A 434 -34.98 7.29 -0.95
N GLU A 435 -35.37 8.27 -0.13
CA GLU A 435 -36.36 9.29 -0.49
C GLU A 435 -35.87 10.13 -1.67
N LEU A 436 -34.61 10.56 -1.66
CA LEU A 436 -34.00 11.31 -2.75
C LEU A 436 -33.93 10.43 -4.01
N VAL A 437 -33.41 9.21 -3.91
CA VAL A 437 -33.33 8.28 -5.04
C VAL A 437 -34.70 8.08 -5.69
N SER A 438 -35.77 7.91 -4.91
CA SER A 438 -37.13 7.68 -5.45
C SER A 438 -37.82 8.93 -6.02
N SER A 439 -37.33 10.13 -5.68
CA SER A 439 -37.92 11.40 -6.12
C SER A 439 -37.60 11.74 -7.57
N VAL A 440 -38.43 12.57 -8.21
CA VAL A 440 -38.19 13.06 -9.58
C VAL A 440 -36.85 13.80 -9.67
N THR A 441 -36.53 14.64 -8.68
CA THR A 441 -35.26 15.39 -8.64
C THR A 441 -34.05 14.45 -8.52
N GLY A 442 -34.11 13.43 -7.66
CA GLY A 442 -33.01 12.48 -7.54
C GLY A 442 -32.85 11.56 -8.75
N GLN A 443 -33.94 11.19 -9.43
CA GLN A 443 -33.87 10.47 -10.70
C GLN A 443 -33.15 11.30 -11.77
N THR A 444 -33.53 12.58 -11.91
CA THR A 444 -32.84 13.52 -12.79
C THR A 444 -31.38 13.69 -12.40
N LEU A 445 -31.06 13.77 -11.11
CA LEU A 445 -29.69 13.91 -10.64
C LEU A 445 -28.84 12.71 -11.06
N LEU A 446 -29.37 11.48 -10.92
CA LEU A 446 -28.68 10.26 -11.34
C LEU A 446 -28.41 10.27 -12.85
N ASP A 447 -29.39 10.67 -13.67
CA ASP A 447 -29.24 10.74 -15.12
C ASP A 447 -28.21 11.80 -15.54
N ARG A 448 -28.24 12.98 -14.90
CA ARG A 448 -27.25 14.04 -15.14
C ARG A 448 -25.86 13.63 -14.67
N SER A 449 -25.74 13.05 -13.48
CA SER A 449 -24.46 12.54 -12.97
C SER A 449 -23.90 11.49 -13.92
N TRP A 450 -24.72 10.61 -14.47
CA TRP A 450 -24.29 9.66 -15.49
C TRP A 450 -23.76 10.36 -16.74
N GLN A 451 -24.55 11.27 -17.30
CA GLN A 451 -24.20 11.99 -18.53
C GLN A 451 -22.85 12.70 -18.43
N TRP A 452 -22.58 13.34 -17.28
CA TRP A 452 -21.37 14.14 -17.08
C TRP A 452 -20.19 13.36 -16.47
N LEU A 453 -20.44 12.33 -15.67
CA LEU A 453 -19.42 11.67 -14.82
C LEU A 453 -19.17 10.20 -15.17
N ARG A 454 -19.75 9.69 -16.27
CA ARG A 454 -19.45 8.35 -16.79
C ARG A 454 -17.96 8.18 -17.13
N GLY A 455 -17.53 6.93 -17.27
CA GLY A 455 -16.16 6.54 -17.52
C GLY A 455 -15.37 6.36 -16.22
N ARG A 456 -14.52 7.34 -15.88
CA ARG A 456 -13.56 7.19 -14.77
C ARG A 456 -14.23 7.32 -13.41
N HIS A 457 -14.05 6.31 -12.55
CA HIS A 457 -14.66 6.23 -11.21
C HIS A 457 -14.41 7.47 -10.34
N ARG A 458 -13.23 8.09 -10.42
CA ARG A 458 -12.83 9.22 -9.57
C ARG A 458 -13.73 10.44 -9.72
N TYR A 459 -14.22 10.76 -10.92
CA TYR A 459 -15.11 11.91 -11.10
C TYR A 459 -16.43 11.71 -10.34
N THR A 460 -17.02 10.53 -10.48
CA THR A 460 -18.23 10.15 -9.74
C THR A 460 -17.97 10.12 -8.23
N ALA A 461 -16.89 9.47 -7.78
CA ALA A 461 -16.55 9.37 -6.36
C ALA A 461 -16.28 10.74 -5.72
N SER A 462 -15.62 11.65 -6.43
CA SER A 462 -15.38 12.99 -5.91
C SER A 462 -16.62 13.86 -5.90
N PHE A 463 -17.53 13.70 -6.87
CA PHE A 463 -18.82 14.37 -6.80
C PHE A 463 -19.64 13.85 -5.61
N ILE A 464 -19.56 12.55 -5.29
CA ILE A 464 -20.15 11.99 -4.07
C ILE A 464 -19.54 12.63 -2.82
N THR A 465 -18.22 12.83 -2.75
CA THR A 465 -17.57 13.56 -1.66
C THR A 465 -18.17 14.95 -1.46
N VAL A 466 -18.43 15.69 -2.56
CA VAL A 466 -19.07 17.02 -2.54
C VAL A 466 -20.50 16.93 -2.01
N LEU A 467 -21.30 16.00 -2.54
CA LEU A 467 -22.68 15.78 -2.08
C LEU A 467 -22.76 15.42 -0.59
N LEU A 468 -21.84 14.59 -0.11
CA LEU A 468 -21.78 14.20 1.29
C LEU A 468 -21.37 15.38 2.18
N GLY A 469 -20.37 16.16 1.75
CA GLY A 469 -19.89 17.36 2.46
C GLY A 469 -20.99 18.41 2.61
N SER A 470 -21.81 18.61 1.58
CA SER A 470 -22.93 19.54 1.58
C SER A 470 -24.22 18.97 2.17
N SER A 471 -24.21 17.75 2.72
CA SER A 471 -25.41 17.08 3.22
C SER A 471 -26.56 17.01 2.19
N PHE A 472 -26.21 16.86 0.91
CA PHE A 472 -27.13 16.85 -0.24
C PHE A 472 -27.92 18.16 -0.44
N GLU A 473 -27.46 19.29 0.10
CA GLU A 473 -28.06 20.58 -0.17
C GLU A 473 -27.73 21.03 -1.61
N SER A 474 -28.76 21.41 -2.37
CA SER A 474 -28.62 21.92 -3.75
C SER A 474 -27.84 21.02 -4.72
N PRO A 475 -28.20 19.72 -4.86
CA PRO A 475 -27.38 18.74 -5.57
C PRO A 475 -27.18 19.04 -7.06
N HIS A 476 -28.14 19.70 -7.73
CA HIS A 476 -28.00 20.03 -9.15
C HIS A 476 -27.08 21.22 -9.40
N SER A 477 -27.11 22.21 -8.50
CA SER A 477 -26.20 23.35 -8.49
C SER A 477 -24.78 22.88 -8.21
N LEU A 478 -24.61 21.98 -7.23
CA LEU A 478 -23.31 21.38 -6.92
C LEU A 478 -22.75 20.58 -8.10
N LEU A 479 -23.57 19.77 -8.78
CA LEU A 479 -23.13 19.08 -9.99
C LEU A 479 -22.72 20.10 -11.07
N GLY A 480 -23.53 21.14 -11.29
CA GLY A 480 -23.23 22.19 -12.28
C GLY A 480 -21.88 22.86 -12.01
N SER A 481 -21.66 23.32 -10.78
CA SER A 481 -20.40 23.93 -10.35
C SER A 481 -19.22 22.95 -10.37
N TYR A 482 -19.45 21.67 -10.06
CA TYR A 482 -18.43 20.64 -10.17
C TYR A 482 -17.95 20.47 -11.61
N ILE A 483 -18.88 20.36 -12.56
CA ILE A 483 -18.55 20.25 -14.00
C ILE A 483 -17.83 21.49 -14.49
N GLU A 484 -18.35 22.68 -14.18
CA GLU A 484 -17.71 23.94 -14.53
C GLU A 484 -16.27 24.00 -14.02
N LYS A 485 -16.03 23.55 -12.79
CA LYS A 485 -14.70 23.55 -12.20
C LYS A 485 -13.73 22.58 -12.88
N ILE A 486 -14.14 21.34 -13.16
CA ILE A 486 -13.23 20.32 -13.71
C ILE A 486 -13.03 20.44 -15.23
N SER A 487 -13.96 21.08 -15.94
CA SER A 487 -13.96 21.16 -17.41
C SER A 487 -13.79 22.57 -17.96
N ASN A 488 -13.90 23.61 -17.12
CA ASN A 488 -14.05 25.00 -17.54
C ASN A 488 -15.24 25.25 -18.49
N TYR A 489 -16.24 24.36 -18.47
CA TYR A 489 -17.46 24.47 -19.26
C TYR A 489 -18.68 24.63 -18.36
N SER A 490 -19.46 25.69 -18.59
CA SER A 490 -20.70 25.94 -17.83
C SER A 490 -21.84 25.10 -18.40
N PRO A 491 -22.34 24.09 -17.65
CA PRO A 491 -23.40 23.22 -18.15
C PRO A 491 -24.75 23.96 -18.23
N HIS A 492 -25.43 23.83 -19.37
CA HIS A 492 -26.73 24.48 -19.61
C HIS A 492 -27.94 23.56 -19.42
N ASP A 493 -27.72 22.30 -19.03
CA ASP A 493 -28.74 21.28 -18.82
C ASP A 493 -29.44 21.38 -17.45
N ASN A 494 -29.10 22.39 -16.64
CA ASN A 494 -29.50 22.48 -15.22
C ASN A 494 -30.48 23.60 -14.88
N ALA A 495 -30.81 24.50 -15.82
CA ALA A 495 -31.53 25.74 -15.53
C ALA A 495 -32.91 25.52 -14.86
N GLU A 496 -33.61 24.44 -15.24
CA GLU A 496 -34.92 24.09 -14.68
C GLU A 496 -34.83 23.54 -13.25
N TYR A 497 -33.68 22.99 -12.85
CA TYR A 497 -33.49 22.33 -11.56
C TYR A 497 -32.82 23.23 -10.53
N THR A 498 -32.03 24.21 -10.97
CA THR A 498 -31.31 25.13 -10.07
C THR A 498 -32.16 26.31 -9.61
N SER A 499 -33.29 26.61 -10.26
CA SER A 499 -34.11 27.80 -9.94
C SER A 499 -34.68 27.83 -8.53
N GLY A 500 -34.75 26.67 -7.85
CA GLY A 500 -35.23 26.55 -6.46
C GLY A 500 -34.14 26.19 -5.44
N GLU A 501 -32.90 26.03 -5.88
CA GLU A 501 -31.78 25.64 -5.03
C GLU A 501 -31.03 26.88 -4.52
N SER A 502 -30.64 26.87 -3.24
CA SER A 502 -29.78 27.93 -2.71
C SER A 502 -28.36 27.75 -3.26
N PHE A 503 -27.79 28.82 -3.81
CA PHE A 503 -26.41 28.80 -4.28
C PHE A 503 -25.46 28.69 -3.08
N LEU A 504 -24.83 27.53 -2.93
CA LEU A 504 -23.78 27.31 -1.94
C LEU A 504 -22.44 27.41 -2.65
N PHE A 505 -21.62 28.37 -2.23
CA PHE A 505 -20.24 28.46 -2.67
C PHE A 505 -19.43 27.42 -1.88
N ASP A 506 -19.14 26.29 -2.52
CA ASP A 506 -18.58 25.16 -1.79
C ASP A 506 -17.08 25.34 -1.50
N LYS A 507 -16.64 24.86 -0.33
CA LYS A 507 -15.22 24.75 0.02
C LYS A 507 -14.64 23.55 -0.73
N TRP A 508 -14.32 23.76 -2.01
CA TRP A 508 -13.70 22.72 -2.82
C TRP A 508 -12.39 22.27 -2.16
N HIS A 509 -12.33 21.01 -1.78
CA HIS A 509 -11.06 20.37 -1.46
C HIS A 509 -10.18 20.45 -2.71
N THR A 510 -9.01 21.07 -2.55
CA THR A 510 -8.10 21.47 -3.63
C THR A 510 -7.92 20.38 -4.68
N SER A 511 -8.28 20.76 -5.91
CA SER A 511 -8.16 20.07 -7.20
C SER A 511 -7.97 18.55 -7.18
N LEU A 512 -8.96 17.84 -7.69
CA LEU A 512 -8.73 16.57 -8.38
C LEU A 512 -7.77 16.81 -9.56
N GLY A 513 -6.47 16.81 -9.30
CA GLY A 513 -5.43 16.99 -10.32
C GLY A 513 -5.62 18.24 -11.18
N ASP A 514 -5.27 19.42 -10.65
CA ASP A 514 -5.14 20.68 -11.43
C ASP A 514 -4.09 20.62 -12.56
N SER A 515 -3.47 19.47 -12.82
CA SER A 515 -2.71 19.24 -14.04
C SER A 515 -3.63 18.93 -15.22
N GLY A 516 -4.71 19.71 -15.35
CA GLY A 516 -5.62 19.68 -16.48
C GLY A 516 -4.84 19.67 -17.79
N LEU A 517 -5.28 18.80 -18.70
CA LEU A 517 -5.02 18.83 -20.14
C LEU A 517 -3.71 19.56 -20.47
N ARG A 518 -2.57 18.88 -20.30
CA ARG A 518 -1.29 19.46 -20.72
C ARG A 518 -1.37 19.74 -22.22
N ASP A 519 -0.83 20.86 -22.68
CA ASP A 519 -0.75 21.23 -24.10
C ASP A 519 0.21 20.30 -24.89
N GLY A 520 -0.07 19.00 -24.90
CA GLY A 520 0.58 18.02 -25.74
C GLY A 520 -0.04 18.09 -27.13
N TRP A 521 0.71 18.61 -28.10
CA TRP A 521 0.25 18.70 -29.50
C TRP A 521 -0.20 17.34 -30.07
N ILE A 522 0.40 16.24 -29.59
CA ILE A 522 0.01 14.86 -29.97
C ILE A 522 -1.40 14.55 -29.45
N SER A 523 -1.69 14.80 -28.18
CA SER A 523 -3.01 14.53 -27.62
C SER A 523 -4.10 15.41 -28.21
N VAL A 524 -3.79 16.68 -28.50
CA VAL A 524 -4.72 17.55 -29.24
C VAL A 524 -5.03 16.96 -30.62
N LEU A 525 -4.03 16.45 -31.34
CA LEU A 525 -4.23 15.85 -32.66
C LEU A 525 -5.07 14.56 -32.57
N GLU A 526 -4.77 13.69 -31.62
CA GLU A 526 -5.53 12.44 -31.41
C GLU A 526 -6.95 12.70 -30.90
N MET A 527 -7.17 13.70 -30.04
CA MET A 527 -8.52 14.16 -29.66
C MET A 527 -9.31 14.63 -30.88
N HIS A 528 -8.73 15.50 -31.73
CA HIS A 528 -9.42 15.96 -32.94
C HIS A 528 -9.76 14.78 -33.85
N ARG A 529 -8.81 13.86 -34.05
CA ARG A 529 -9.02 12.64 -34.86
C ARG A 529 -10.18 11.81 -34.30
N ALA A 530 -10.24 11.61 -33.00
CA ALA A 530 -11.29 10.82 -32.38
C ALA A 530 -12.66 11.52 -32.39
N VAL A 531 -12.71 12.83 -32.14
CA VAL A 531 -13.94 13.64 -32.29
C VAL A 531 -14.44 13.56 -33.73
N ILE A 532 -13.56 13.74 -34.72
CA ILE A 532 -13.90 13.62 -36.14
C ILE A 532 -14.39 12.20 -36.45
N SER A 533 -13.75 11.16 -35.91
CA SER A 533 -14.18 9.78 -36.09
C SER A 533 -15.59 9.55 -35.55
N VAL A 534 -15.88 10.01 -34.33
CA VAL A 534 -17.21 9.90 -33.71
C VAL A 534 -18.25 10.66 -34.53
N LEU A 535 -17.94 11.89 -34.94
CA LEU A 535 -18.84 12.69 -35.77
C LEU A 535 -19.09 12.06 -37.15
N ALA A 536 -18.07 11.47 -37.77
CA ALA A 536 -18.17 10.90 -39.11
C ALA A 536 -18.78 9.49 -39.14
N THR A 537 -18.55 8.68 -38.11
CA THR A 537 -18.89 7.24 -38.13
C THR A 537 -19.89 6.83 -37.06
N SER A 538 -20.20 7.71 -36.10
CA SER A 538 -20.91 7.37 -34.86
C SER A 538 -20.24 6.25 -34.05
N LYS A 539 -18.96 5.96 -34.34
CA LYS A 539 -18.12 4.99 -33.65
C LYS A 539 -16.82 5.68 -33.22
N GLY A 540 -16.27 5.25 -32.08
CA GLY A 540 -14.93 5.68 -31.64
C GLY A 540 -13.84 5.25 -32.63
N CYS A 541 -12.62 5.75 -32.45
CA CYS A 541 -11.48 5.34 -33.27
C CYS A 541 -11.13 3.86 -32.92
N PRO A 542 -11.24 2.91 -33.85
CA PRO A 542 -11.07 1.48 -33.54
C PRO A 542 -9.60 1.03 -33.50
N ASP A 543 -8.67 1.81 -34.06
CA ASP A 543 -7.28 1.42 -34.26
C ASP A 543 -6.36 2.21 -33.34
N CYS A 544 -6.04 1.63 -32.17
CA CYS A 544 -5.14 2.28 -31.21
C CYS A 544 -3.65 2.03 -31.49
N SER A 545 -2.97 3.04 -32.06
CA SER A 545 -1.51 3.01 -32.24
C SER A 545 -0.74 3.22 -30.93
N THR A 546 0.56 2.91 -30.89
CA THR A 546 1.44 3.16 -29.73
C THR A 546 1.47 4.63 -29.31
N ASN A 547 1.29 5.58 -30.23
CA ASN A 547 1.21 7.01 -29.94
C ASN A 547 -0.05 7.37 -29.14
N GLU A 548 -1.12 6.59 -29.25
CA GLU A 548 -2.39 6.86 -28.56
C GLU A 548 -2.33 6.54 -27.06
N ARG A 549 -1.30 5.81 -26.60
CA ARG A 549 -1.02 5.68 -25.17
C ARG A 549 -0.66 7.02 -24.52
N ALA A 550 -0.23 8.02 -25.30
CA ALA A 550 -0.05 9.38 -24.82
C ALA A 550 -1.36 9.96 -24.26
N LEU A 551 -2.50 9.67 -24.88
CA LEU A 551 -3.83 10.09 -24.39
C LEU A 551 -4.12 9.57 -22.98
N ILE A 552 -3.71 8.33 -22.67
CA ILE A 552 -3.85 7.75 -21.33
C ILE A 552 -2.98 8.50 -20.32
N SER A 553 -1.73 8.79 -20.72
CA SER A 553 -0.73 9.41 -19.87
C SER A 553 -0.98 10.89 -19.58
N GLU A 554 -1.66 11.57 -20.51
CA GLU A 554 -2.05 12.97 -20.41
C GLU A 554 -3.50 13.13 -19.95
N ASP A 555 -4.09 12.06 -19.41
CA ASP A 555 -5.44 12.01 -18.84
C ASP A 555 -6.56 12.40 -19.82
N TYR A 556 -6.36 12.25 -21.13
CA TYR A 556 -7.39 12.43 -22.17
C TYR A 556 -8.20 11.17 -22.47
N GLY A 557 -7.65 9.98 -22.24
CA GLY A 557 -8.34 8.71 -22.46
C GLY A 557 -8.07 7.67 -21.36
N TYR A 558 -8.71 6.52 -21.45
CA TYR A 558 -8.53 5.38 -20.54
C TYR A 558 -8.69 4.05 -21.28
N PHE A 559 -8.01 3.00 -20.82
CA PHE A 559 -8.21 1.66 -21.34
C PHE A 559 -9.54 1.08 -20.89
N THR A 560 -10.28 0.46 -21.82
CA THR A 560 -11.60 -0.17 -21.56
C THR A 560 -11.55 -1.69 -21.53
N ASP A 561 -10.48 -2.30 -22.04
CA ASP A 561 -10.28 -3.74 -22.04
C ASP A 561 -9.20 -4.16 -21.01
N PRO A 562 -9.10 -5.46 -20.67
CA PRO A 562 -8.09 -5.97 -19.75
C PRO A 562 -6.65 -5.95 -20.28
N ASP A 563 -6.45 -5.97 -21.60
CA ASP A 563 -5.16 -6.28 -22.24
C ASP A 563 -4.45 -5.03 -22.79
N CYS A 564 -4.85 -3.83 -22.34
CA CYS A 564 -4.32 -2.53 -22.75
C CYS A 564 -4.39 -2.29 -24.27
N SER A 565 -5.46 -2.73 -24.93
CA SER A 565 -5.59 -2.73 -26.40
C SER A 565 -6.61 -1.74 -26.96
N GLN A 566 -7.59 -1.30 -26.15
CA GLN A 566 -8.68 -0.42 -26.54
C GLN A 566 -8.71 0.82 -25.64
N ILE A 567 -8.77 2.00 -26.25
CA ILE A 567 -8.82 3.28 -25.54
C ILE A 567 -10.18 3.95 -25.79
N ALA A 568 -10.83 4.37 -24.71
CA ALA A 568 -11.93 5.32 -24.76
C ALA A 568 -11.42 6.73 -24.40
N LEU A 569 -12.09 7.75 -24.93
CA LEU A 569 -11.85 9.15 -24.59
C LEU A 569 -12.88 9.65 -23.58
#